data_AF-A0A955R676-F1
#
_entry.id   AF-A0A955R676-F1
#
_cell.length_a   1.000
_cell.length_b   1.000
_cell.length_c   1.000
_cell.angle_alpha   90.00
_cell.angle_beta   90.00
_cell.angle_gamma   90.00
#
_symmetry.space_group_name_H-M   'P 1'
#
loop_
_entity.id
_entity.type
_entity.pdbx_description
1 polymer ?
#
loop_
_entity_poly.entity_id
_entity_poly.type
_entity_poly.pdbx_seq_one_letter_code
_entity_poly.pdbx_strand_id
1 'polypeptide(L)'
;MVWLSLVACVNSTTMGIENQPQPRHLPSIEVPPAPPNLGVTWHGDVRPLVEEHCSHCHDGGVAPFVFDDPDQLAVLGPLMVSAVMSRTMPPWSFHDDCRTVDGSLALDDATIAVFAAWGESGYPLGNESDYTASPPDELIQLPPPDLVAWPRTPLEPDTGLPDDYVCAVTDLTLDEETFVTAARVVPDRLDLLHHVILYAVPPEQVRELRQIAGGNLDRPFSCWESPVMHLGPKLDIWVPGKRPLTDPYGEHDAIRVPAGSLVVMETHFNTLTWDAEQPAVDNSGIELWTLPAEQVEGLLVSWTVYDTELDIPAGAPAAQEGAEVHLPVEAPIVATSPHMHLLGTGVRTDAVSKDGQEQCLSDVDWDFDWQRRYEMESGREVYYDVMAGDTVRLTCTYDNSAANQPVVDGVRGEPQDVGWGDSSLEEMCIDFLTLRVPFDPEASGGLCGGFDECYAQCRRDDPYCPLICMGNAGEACFECGTSALFGACTSTRCFRQLRPLKRCLARCDDLKLDFFGCQMEECAEEFSEYQRCAQRAFRSGTCAVDYRGCSGIDPDPRFTLP
;
A
#
# COMPACT_ATOMS: atom_id res chain seq x y z
N MET A 1 -29.86 -43.05 -51.22
CA MET A 1 -28.87 -43.21 -52.31
C MET A 1 -27.54 -42.69 -51.78
N VAL A 2 -26.64 -43.58 -51.34
CA VAL A 2 -25.30 -43.86 -51.94
C VAL A 2 -24.25 -42.82 -51.49
N TRP A 3 -23.45 -43.11 -50.45
CA TRP A 3 -22.04 -43.60 -50.48
C TRP A 3 -21.04 -42.58 -51.10
N LEU A 4 -20.14 -41.96 -50.31
CA LEU A 4 -18.77 -42.39 -49.89
C LEU A 4 -17.65 -42.15 -50.95
N SER A 5 -16.57 -41.48 -50.50
CA SER A 5 -15.16 -41.58 -50.97
C SER A 5 -14.71 -40.76 -52.21
N LEU A 6 -13.47 -40.27 -52.40
CA LEU A 6 -12.13 -40.44 -51.79
C LEU A 6 -11.17 -39.33 -52.34
N VAL A 7 -10.45 -38.62 -51.46
CA VAL A 7 -8.97 -38.39 -51.36
C VAL A 7 -8.10 -37.74 -52.49
N ALA A 8 -7.08 -36.99 -52.00
CA ALA A 8 -5.76 -36.56 -52.54
C ALA A 8 -5.69 -35.11 -53.09
N CYS A 9 -4.69 -34.26 -52.83
CA CYS A 9 -3.37 -34.32 -52.16
C CYS A 9 -2.76 -32.89 -52.09
N VAL A 10 -1.97 -32.58 -51.03
CA VAL A 10 -0.66 -31.83 -51.04
C VAL A 10 -0.71 -30.31 -51.45
N ASN A 11 -0.11 -29.28 -50.82
CA ASN A 11 1.04 -29.05 -49.91
C ASN A 11 0.87 -27.66 -49.25
N SER A 12 1.14 -27.50 -47.94
CA SER A 12 2.35 -26.92 -47.33
C SER A 12 2.65 -25.44 -47.63
N THR A 13 2.34 -24.57 -46.65
CA THR A 13 3.32 -23.59 -46.11
C THR A 13 2.95 -23.21 -44.68
N THR A 14 3.86 -23.54 -43.77
CA THR A 14 3.92 -23.14 -42.37
C THR A 14 4.28 -21.66 -42.24
N MET A 15 3.62 -20.94 -41.34
CA MET A 15 4.15 -19.76 -40.67
C MET A 15 3.79 -19.89 -39.20
N GLY A 16 4.82 -19.83 -38.35
CA GLY A 16 4.77 -20.21 -36.94
C GLY A 16 3.96 -19.24 -36.09
N ILE A 17 3.27 -19.83 -35.11
CA ILE A 17 2.80 -19.18 -33.91
C ILE A 17 3.80 -19.62 -32.85
N GLU A 18 4.66 -18.71 -32.43
CA GLU A 18 5.57 -18.88 -31.30
C GLU A 18 5.36 -17.66 -30.40
N ASN A 19 5.31 -17.91 -29.09
CA ASN A 19 4.97 -17.02 -27.97
C ASN A 19 3.48 -16.96 -27.60
N GLN A 20 2.98 -18.07 -27.02
CA GLN A 20 2.06 -17.96 -25.89
C GLN A 20 2.86 -18.25 -24.61
N PRO A 21 2.74 -17.43 -23.54
CA PRO A 21 3.30 -17.79 -22.25
C PRO A 21 2.62 -19.06 -21.76
N GLN A 22 3.42 -20.08 -21.43
CA GLN A 22 2.88 -21.31 -20.87
C GLN A 22 2.33 -21.04 -19.47
N PRO A 23 1.22 -21.69 -19.06
CA PRO A 23 0.81 -21.68 -17.66
C PRO A 23 1.98 -22.18 -16.83
N ARG A 24 2.46 -21.38 -15.87
CA ARG A 24 3.49 -21.80 -14.92
C ARG A 24 2.95 -23.04 -14.21
N HIS A 25 3.57 -24.20 -14.46
CA HIS A 25 3.34 -25.38 -13.65
C HIS A 25 3.74 -25.04 -12.23
N LEU A 26 2.76 -24.98 -11.32
CA LEU A 26 3.02 -25.06 -9.90
C LEU A 26 3.99 -26.23 -9.67
N PRO A 27 5.16 -26.01 -9.05
CA PRO A 27 6.04 -27.11 -8.72
C PRO A 27 5.24 -28.11 -7.88
N SER A 28 5.26 -29.37 -8.27
CA SER A 28 4.75 -30.45 -7.43
C SER A 28 5.46 -30.34 -6.08
N ILE A 29 4.70 -30.11 -5.01
CA ILE A 29 5.22 -30.08 -3.64
C ILE A 29 5.86 -31.45 -3.37
N GLU A 30 7.19 -31.52 -3.47
CA GLU A 30 7.94 -32.65 -2.96
C GLU A 30 7.90 -32.53 -1.44
N VAL A 31 6.99 -33.29 -0.82
CA VAL A 31 6.98 -33.46 0.64
C VAL A 31 8.33 -34.08 1.03
N PRO A 32 9.17 -33.41 1.83
CA PRO A 32 10.43 -33.99 2.26
C PRO A 32 10.15 -35.30 3.02
N PRO A 33 10.95 -36.37 2.82
CA PRO A 33 10.72 -37.65 3.47
C PRO A 33 10.78 -37.48 4.99
N ALA A 34 9.67 -37.84 5.65
CA ALA A 34 9.51 -37.71 7.09
C ALA A 34 10.63 -38.43 7.87
N PRO A 35 11.17 -37.82 8.94
CA PRO A 35 12.03 -38.55 9.87
C PRO A 35 11.27 -39.72 10.51
N PRO A 36 11.97 -40.80 10.94
CA PRO A 36 11.32 -41.97 11.51
C PRO A 36 10.54 -41.59 12.77
N ASN A 37 9.23 -41.89 12.79
CA ASN A 37 8.26 -41.73 13.89
C ASN A 37 8.89 -41.26 15.21
N LEU A 38 9.00 -39.95 15.36
CA LEU A 38 9.75 -39.29 16.44
C LEU A 38 8.98 -39.25 17.77
N GLY A 39 7.77 -39.81 17.84
CA GLY A 39 6.93 -39.64 19.03
C GLY A 39 6.54 -38.18 19.25
N VAL A 40 6.35 -37.42 18.16
CA VAL A 40 5.92 -36.01 18.19
C VAL A 40 4.57 -35.92 18.87
N THR A 41 4.43 -35.00 19.81
CA THR A 41 3.19 -34.78 20.57
C THR A 41 2.80 -33.31 20.58
N TRP A 42 1.52 -33.06 20.88
CA TRP A 42 1.04 -31.69 21.06
C TRP A 42 1.84 -30.94 22.11
N HIS A 43 1.88 -31.46 23.35
CA HIS A 43 2.53 -30.78 24.46
C HIS A 43 4.05 -30.68 24.28
N GLY A 44 4.70 -31.73 23.78
CA GLY A 44 6.16 -31.76 23.67
C GLY A 44 6.72 -30.91 22.54
N ASP A 45 6.02 -30.82 21.41
CA ASP A 45 6.63 -30.36 20.15
C ASP A 45 5.79 -29.33 19.39
N VAL A 46 4.47 -29.52 19.29
CA VAL A 46 3.62 -28.69 18.40
C VAL A 46 3.12 -27.43 19.10
N ARG A 47 2.70 -27.53 20.37
CA ARG A 47 2.17 -26.42 21.14
C ARG A 47 3.13 -25.22 21.21
N PRO A 48 4.45 -25.39 21.46
CA PRO A 48 5.38 -24.27 21.47
C PRO A 48 5.42 -23.53 20.12
N LEU A 49 5.40 -24.28 19.02
CA LEU A 49 5.38 -23.70 17.66
C LEU A 49 4.08 -22.97 17.35
N VAL A 50 2.94 -23.48 17.84
CA VAL A 50 1.65 -22.77 17.73
C VAL A 50 1.67 -21.48 18.55
N GLU A 51 2.20 -21.53 19.77
CA GLU A 51 2.33 -20.35 20.62
C GLU A 51 3.24 -19.28 20.01
N GLU A 52 4.30 -19.71 19.33
CA GLU A 52 5.29 -18.83 18.67
C GLU A 52 4.76 -18.21 17.37
N HIS A 53 4.14 -19.01 16.49
CA HIS A 53 3.81 -18.56 15.13
C HIS A 53 2.33 -18.24 14.90
N CYS A 54 1.41 -18.79 15.70
CA CYS A 54 -0.02 -18.74 15.41
C CYS A 54 -0.82 -17.95 16.45
N SER A 55 -0.41 -17.96 17.73
CA SER A 55 -1.20 -17.34 18.81
C SER A 55 -1.43 -15.86 18.63
N HIS A 56 -0.60 -15.13 17.89
CA HIS A 56 -0.87 -13.72 17.60
C HIS A 56 -2.25 -13.50 16.94
N CYS A 57 -2.61 -14.34 15.97
CA CYS A 57 -3.91 -14.27 15.31
C CYS A 57 -4.96 -15.09 16.06
N HIS A 58 -4.57 -16.17 16.73
CA HIS A 58 -5.48 -17.13 17.32
C HIS A 58 -5.86 -16.89 18.78
N ASP A 59 -5.08 -16.12 19.55
CA ASP A 59 -5.32 -15.82 20.96
C ASP A 59 -5.52 -14.32 21.17
N GLY A 60 -6.78 -13.89 21.25
CA GLY A 60 -7.14 -12.46 21.33
C GLY A 60 -6.95 -11.67 20.03
N GLY A 61 -6.59 -12.35 18.93
CA GLY A 61 -6.46 -11.79 17.60
C GLY A 61 -7.72 -11.95 16.74
N VAL A 62 -7.54 -11.96 15.41
CA VAL A 62 -8.64 -11.97 14.43
C VAL A 62 -9.25 -13.35 14.17
N ALA A 63 -8.59 -14.45 14.57
CA ALA A 63 -9.10 -15.78 14.28
C ALA A 63 -10.30 -16.13 15.19
N PRO A 64 -11.29 -16.90 14.68
CA PRO A 64 -12.53 -17.16 15.41
C PRO A 64 -12.41 -18.23 16.51
N PHE A 65 -11.23 -18.81 16.71
CA PHE A 65 -10.98 -19.84 17.72
C PHE A 65 -9.50 -19.90 18.15
N VAL A 66 -9.31 -20.44 19.36
CA VAL A 66 -8.04 -20.71 20.03
C VAL A 66 -7.70 -22.22 20.02
N PHE A 67 -6.45 -22.57 20.34
CA PHE A 67 -5.98 -23.97 20.45
C PHE A 67 -5.75 -24.42 21.90
N ASP A 68 -6.57 -23.98 22.85
CA ASP A 68 -6.37 -24.20 24.30
C ASP A 68 -7.12 -25.42 24.88
N ASP A 69 -8.12 -25.95 24.16
CA ASP A 69 -8.92 -27.11 24.58
C ASP A 69 -8.48 -28.39 23.84
N PRO A 70 -8.01 -29.43 24.57
CA PRO A 70 -7.64 -30.72 23.99
C PRO A 70 -8.76 -31.39 23.18
N ASP A 71 -10.02 -31.20 23.56
CA ASP A 71 -11.17 -31.79 22.84
C ASP A 71 -11.39 -31.06 21.50
N GLN A 72 -11.13 -29.76 21.44
CA GLN A 72 -11.15 -28.99 20.18
C GLN A 72 -9.96 -29.35 19.29
N LEU A 73 -8.78 -29.53 19.88
CA LEU A 73 -7.57 -29.87 19.16
C LEU A 73 -7.69 -31.19 18.38
N ALA A 74 -8.44 -32.17 18.92
CA ALA A 74 -8.71 -33.42 18.20
C ALA A 74 -9.50 -33.21 16.89
N VAL A 75 -10.30 -32.13 16.80
CA VAL A 75 -11.08 -31.75 15.62
C VAL A 75 -10.29 -30.81 14.71
N LEU A 76 -9.58 -29.84 15.30
CA LEU A 76 -8.86 -28.79 14.57
C LEU A 76 -7.48 -29.23 14.10
N GLY A 77 -6.85 -30.21 14.73
CA GLY A 77 -5.52 -30.71 14.41
C GLY A 77 -5.32 -31.07 12.93
N PRO A 78 -6.23 -31.84 12.30
CA PRO A 78 -6.16 -32.11 10.86
C PRO A 78 -6.23 -30.86 9.98
N LEU A 79 -7.03 -29.86 10.36
CA LEU A 79 -7.15 -28.60 9.62
C LEU A 79 -5.87 -27.77 9.76
N MET A 80 -5.33 -27.68 10.98
CA MET A 80 -4.08 -26.99 11.26
C MET A 80 -2.91 -27.60 10.48
N VAL A 81 -2.74 -28.93 10.53
CA VAL A 81 -1.68 -29.61 9.77
C VAL A 81 -1.87 -29.40 8.27
N SER A 82 -3.10 -29.47 7.77
CA SER A 82 -3.37 -29.20 6.35
C SER A 82 -2.96 -27.78 5.96
N ALA A 83 -3.34 -26.77 6.76
CA ALA A 83 -3.06 -25.37 6.48
C ALA A 83 -1.56 -25.04 6.53
N VAL A 84 -0.85 -25.61 7.50
CA VAL A 84 0.62 -25.49 7.61
C VAL A 84 1.30 -26.16 6.41
N MET A 85 0.89 -27.37 6.04
CA MET A 85 1.47 -28.10 4.92
C MET A 85 1.20 -27.44 3.56
N SER A 86 0.06 -26.75 3.41
CA SER A 86 -0.23 -25.95 2.22
C SER A 86 0.36 -24.54 2.26
N ARG A 87 1.09 -24.18 3.33
CA ARG A 87 1.66 -22.83 3.56
C ARG A 87 0.61 -21.70 3.53
N THR A 88 -0.64 -22.02 3.80
CA THR A 88 -1.71 -21.01 3.90
C THR A 88 -1.74 -20.39 5.29
N MET A 89 -1.14 -21.04 6.29
CA MET A 89 -1.02 -20.54 7.66
C MET A 89 0.41 -20.79 8.20
N PRO A 90 1.01 -19.80 8.90
CA PRO A 90 0.57 -18.41 8.99
C PRO A 90 0.55 -17.72 7.61
N PRO A 91 -0.32 -16.72 7.40
CA PRO A 91 -0.45 -16.04 6.11
C PRO A 91 0.77 -15.15 5.88
N TRP A 92 1.59 -15.50 4.87
CA TRP A 92 2.78 -14.72 4.48
C TRP A 92 2.63 -14.15 3.06
N SER A 93 2.24 -14.99 2.11
CA SER A 93 1.96 -14.70 0.70
C SER A 93 3.08 -14.06 -0.13
N PHE A 94 4.15 -13.57 0.49
CA PHE A 94 5.28 -12.94 -0.20
C PHE A 94 6.27 -13.98 -0.70
N HIS A 95 6.73 -13.83 -1.94
CA HIS A 95 7.72 -14.72 -2.54
C HIS A 95 9.15 -14.27 -2.20
N ASP A 96 9.85 -15.09 -1.40
CA ASP A 96 11.20 -14.77 -0.90
C ASP A 96 12.29 -14.68 -2.00
N ASP A 97 12.02 -15.16 -3.23
CA ASP A 97 12.92 -15.02 -4.38
C ASP A 97 12.84 -13.63 -5.03
N CYS A 98 11.83 -12.82 -4.69
CA CYS A 98 11.74 -11.41 -5.07
C CYS A 98 12.82 -10.58 -4.37
N ARG A 99 12.84 -10.62 -3.03
CA ARG A 99 13.79 -9.91 -2.17
C ARG A 99 13.60 -10.30 -0.70
N THR A 100 14.52 -9.87 0.15
CA THR A 100 14.39 -9.99 1.61
C THR A 100 13.58 -8.84 2.20
N VAL A 101 12.66 -9.19 3.10
CA VAL A 101 11.78 -8.29 3.85
C VAL A 101 11.72 -8.72 5.32
N ASP A 102 11.49 -7.77 6.21
CA ASP A 102 11.38 -8.01 7.64
C ASP A 102 10.02 -8.59 8.03
N GLY A 103 9.98 -9.27 9.19
CA GLY A 103 8.71 -9.76 9.76
C GLY A 103 8.08 -10.94 9.01
N SER A 104 8.91 -11.78 8.37
CA SER A 104 8.44 -13.02 7.73
C SER A 104 7.66 -13.90 8.70
N LEU A 105 6.46 -14.31 8.26
CA LEU A 105 5.60 -15.27 8.95
C LEU A 105 5.71 -16.68 8.35
N ALA A 106 6.53 -16.84 7.31
CA ALA A 106 6.73 -18.12 6.65
C ALA A 106 7.35 -19.12 7.62
N LEU A 107 6.77 -20.32 7.68
CA LEU A 107 7.37 -21.44 8.41
C LEU A 107 8.46 -22.08 7.56
N ASP A 108 9.58 -22.39 8.20
CA ASP A 108 10.63 -23.19 7.57
C ASP A 108 10.22 -24.66 7.41
N ASP A 109 10.90 -25.38 6.54
CA ASP A 109 10.60 -26.78 6.23
C ASP A 109 10.72 -27.69 7.46
N ALA A 110 11.60 -27.34 8.40
CA ALA A 110 11.80 -28.10 9.62
C ALA A 110 10.58 -28.00 10.55
N THR A 111 10.05 -26.80 10.71
CA THR A 111 8.84 -26.50 11.48
C THR A 111 7.64 -27.21 10.86
N ILE A 112 7.44 -27.09 9.55
CA ILE A 112 6.37 -27.79 8.82
C ILE A 112 6.46 -29.31 9.01
N ALA A 113 7.67 -29.88 9.00
CA ALA A 113 7.88 -31.30 9.21
C ALA A 113 7.46 -31.79 10.61
N VAL A 114 7.52 -30.94 11.64
CA VAL A 114 7.00 -31.27 12.99
C VAL A 114 5.49 -31.43 12.96
N PHE A 115 4.77 -30.48 12.34
CA PHE A 115 3.30 -30.57 12.18
C PHE A 115 2.90 -31.80 11.37
N ALA A 116 3.60 -32.08 10.26
CA ALA A 116 3.36 -33.26 9.44
C ALA A 116 3.55 -34.56 10.23
N ALA A 117 4.65 -34.68 10.98
CA ALA A 117 4.94 -35.86 11.80
C ALA A 117 3.92 -36.06 12.94
N TRP A 118 3.40 -34.98 13.53
CA TRP A 118 2.32 -35.04 14.51
C TRP A 118 1.02 -35.58 13.89
N GLY A 119 0.68 -35.11 12.68
CA GLY A 119 -0.46 -35.60 11.91
C GLY A 119 -0.34 -37.09 11.54
N GLU A 120 0.82 -37.53 11.06
CA GLU A 120 1.10 -38.94 10.76
C GLU A 120 1.03 -39.85 12.01
N SER A 121 1.34 -39.29 13.17
CA SER A 121 1.27 -39.99 14.46
C SER A 121 -0.15 -40.08 15.04
N GLY A 122 -1.14 -39.50 14.36
CA GLY A 122 -2.54 -39.50 14.79
C GLY A 122 -2.86 -38.46 15.87
N TYR A 123 -2.14 -37.34 15.88
CA TYR A 123 -2.38 -36.20 16.76
C TYR A 123 -2.29 -36.51 18.27
N PRO A 124 -1.27 -37.26 18.76
CA PRO A 124 -1.18 -37.59 20.18
C PRO A 124 -0.93 -36.32 21.02
N LEU A 125 -1.63 -36.21 22.16
CA LEU A 125 -1.46 -35.06 23.05
C LEU A 125 -0.08 -35.05 23.73
N GLY A 126 0.45 -36.20 24.14
CA GLY A 126 1.63 -36.28 24.99
C GLY A 126 1.33 -35.92 26.45
N ASN A 127 2.36 -35.74 27.28
CA ASN A 127 2.16 -35.29 28.66
C ASN A 127 2.35 -33.78 28.76
N GLU A 128 1.48 -33.10 29.50
CA GLU A 128 1.62 -31.67 29.82
C GLU A 128 2.99 -31.35 30.47
N SER A 129 3.61 -32.30 31.18
CA SER A 129 4.93 -32.10 31.79
C SER A 129 6.07 -31.97 30.79
N ASP A 130 5.85 -32.39 29.54
CA ASP A 130 6.84 -32.35 28.47
C ASP A 130 6.81 -30.99 27.75
N TYR A 131 5.78 -30.16 28.02
CA TYR A 131 5.66 -28.83 27.48
C TYR A 131 6.76 -27.90 28.00
N THR A 132 7.43 -27.27 27.04
CA THR A 132 8.37 -26.19 27.26
C THR A 132 7.87 -25.01 26.45
N ALA A 133 7.41 -23.94 27.12
CA ALA A 133 6.99 -22.73 26.44
C ALA A 133 8.10 -22.22 25.52
N SER A 134 7.74 -21.81 24.30
CA SER A 134 8.66 -20.98 23.51
C SER A 134 8.99 -19.74 24.34
N PRO A 135 10.26 -19.27 24.31
CA PRO A 135 10.54 -17.96 24.86
C PRO A 135 9.56 -16.97 24.23
N PRO A 136 8.93 -16.07 25.02
CA PRO A 136 8.06 -15.08 24.43
C PRO A 136 8.86 -14.35 23.35
N ASP A 137 8.23 -14.16 22.20
CA ASP A 137 8.75 -13.28 21.16
C ASP A 137 9.17 -11.98 21.89
N GLU A 138 10.38 -11.46 21.64
CA GLU A 138 10.76 -10.13 22.13
C GLU A 138 9.93 -9.11 21.32
N LEU A 139 8.60 -9.14 21.50
CA LEU A 139 7.72 -8.07 21.09
C LEU A 139 8.29 -6.85 21.78
N ILE A 140 8.91 -5.97 21.00
CA ILE A 140 9.31 -4.66 21.46
C ILE A 140 8.01 -4.03 21.96
N GLN A 141 7.85 -4.00 23.28
CA GLN A 141 6.79 -3.23 23.88
C GLN A 141 7.15 -1.79 23.59
N LEU A 142 6.45 -1.20 22.61
CA LEU A 142 6.54 0.23 22.41
C LEU A 142 6.34 0.91 23.77
N PRO A 143 7.07 2.00 24.04
CA PRO A 143 6.78 2.83 25.21
C PRO A 143 5.30 3.27 25.16
N PRO A 144 4.72 3.80 26.24
CA PRO A 144 3.41 4.45 26.16
C PRO A 144 3.38 5.46 25.01
N PRO A 145 2.26 5.58 24.28
CA PRO A 145 2.15 6.55 23.18
C PRO A 145 2.26 7.98 23.71
N ASP A 146 2.82 8.85 22.88
CA ASP A 146 2.95 10.28 23.19
C ASP A 146 1.60 10.99 23.04
N LEU A 147 0.81 10.57 22.05
CA LEU A 147 -0.49 11.14 21.73
C LEU A 147 -1.52 10.02 21.56
N VAL A 148 -2.73 10.25 22.05
CA VAL A 148 -3.87 9.34 21.88
C VAL A 148 -5.09 10.18 21.51
N ALA A 149 -5.88 9.70 20.56
CA ALA A 149 -7.04 10.42 20.06
C ALA A 149 -8.18 9.49 19.68
N TRP A 150 -9.38 10.05 19.60
CA TRP A 150 -10.59 9.37 19.15
C TRP A 150 -11.33 10.23 18.12
N PRO A 151 -12.18 9.63 17.28
CA PRO A 151 -13.15 10.38 16.49
C PRO A 151 -13.95 11.35 17.37
N ARG A 152 -14.17 12.60 16.90
CA ARG A 152 -14.98 13.59 17.66
C ARG A 152 -16.39 13.11 17.95
N THR A 153 -16.89 12.24 17.09
CA THR A 153 -18.18 11.56 17.19
C THR A 153 -17.96 10.11 16.73
N PRO A 154 -18.56 9.10 17.40
CA PRO A 154 -18.51 7.72 16.93
C PRO A 154 -18.97 7.57 15.48
N LEU A 155 -18.42 6.59 14.79
CA LEU A 155 -18.76 6.28 13.40
C LEU A 155 -19.91 5.26 13.38
N GLU A 156 -20.81 5.43 12.42
CA GLU A 156 -21.92 4.52 12.15
C GLU A 156 -21.99 4.34 10.62
N PRO A 157 -21.73 3.13 10.07
CA PRO A 157 -21.88 2.87 8.65
C PRO A 157 -23.36 2.70 8.28
N ASP A 158 -23.67 2.89 7.00
CA ASP A 158 -24.93 2.47 6.38
C ASP A 158 -24.92 0.94 6.19
N THR A 159 -25.51 0.22 7.14
CA THR A 159 -25.63 -1.25 7.09
C THR A 159 -26.56 -1.75 5.97
N GLY A 160 -27.16 -0.85 5.16
CA GLY A 160 -27.84 -1.21 3.93
C GLY A 160 -26.91 -1.41 2.73
N LEU A 161 -25.65 -1.04 2.86
CA LEU A 161 -24.59 -1.25 1.87
C LEU A 161 -23.75 -2.48 2.25
N PRO A 162 -23.09 -3.15 1.28
CA PRO A 162 -22.11 -4.20 1.58
C PRO A 162 -20.78 -3.65 2.10
N ASP A 163 -20.44 -2.44 1.66
CA ASP A 163 -19.23 -1.69 2.01
C ASP A 163 -19.65 -0.23 2.29
N ASP A 164 -19.11 0.38 3.34
CA ASP A 164 -19.30 1.81 3.60
C ASP A 164 -18.01 2.46 4.09
N TYR A 165 -17.69 3.62 3.52
CA TYR A 165 -16.47 4.39 3.80
C TYR A 165 -16.86 5.65 4.56
N VAL A 166 -16.54 5.67 5.85
CA VAL A 166 -16.89 6.76 6.75
C VAL A 166 -15.60 7.40 7.25
N CYS A 167 -15.50 8.71 7.02
CA CYS A 167 -14.39 9.52 7.51
C CYS A 167 -14.82 10.36 8.69
N ALA A 168 -13.92 10.52 9.65
CA ALA A 168 -14.11 11.38 10.80
C ALA A 168 -12.83 12.14 11.15
N VAL A 169 -12.98 13.40 11.54
CA VAL A 169 -11.89 14.14 12.18
C VAL A 169 -11.79 13.70 13.64
N THR A 170 -10.58 13.40 14.09
CA THR A 170 -10.33 13.06 15.49
C THR A 170 -10.34 14.31 16.38
N ASP A 171 -10.31 14.11 17.70
CA ASP A 171 -10.14 15.17 18.70
C ASP A 171 -8.70 15.69 18.81
N LEU A 172 -7.77 15.15 18.01
CA LEU A 172 -6.38 15.59 17.93
C LEU A 172 -6.15 16.61 16.81
N THR A 173 -5.56 17.74 17.21
CA THR A 173 -4.88 18.69 16.32
C THR A 173 -3.41 18.70 16.72
N LEU A 174 -2.52 18.59 15.74
CA LEU A 174 -1.08 18.64 15.94
C LEU A 174 -0.64 20.11 15.85
N ASP A 175 -0.75 20.86 16.96
CA ASP A 175 -0.54 22.31 16.98
C ASP A 175 0.90 22.75 16.62
N GLU A 176 1.86 21.84 16.75
CA GLU A 176 3.27 22.04 16.42
C GLU A 176 3.70 21.04 15.34
N GLU A 177 4.79 21.36 14.64
CA GLU A 177 5.37 20.41 13.67
C GLU A 177 5.82 19.16 14.41
N THR A 178 5.33 18.01 13.95
CA THR A 178 5.45 16.73 14.67
C THR A 178 6.09 15.69 13.76
N PHE A 179 7.00 14.89 14.30
CA PHE A 179 7.65 13.79 13.57
C PHE A 179 7.15 12.47 14.14
N VAL A 180 6.27 11.79 13.41
CA VAL A 180 5.60 10.56 13.84
C VAL A 180 6.45 9.35 13.46
N THR A 181 6.91 8.59 14.45
CA THR A 181 7.75 7.39 14.24
C THR A 181 6.94 6.10 14.24
N ALA A 182 5.73 6.14 14.79
CA ALA A 182 4.77 5.05 14.71
C ALA A 182 3.36 5.59 14.90
N ALA A 183 2.40 4.98 14.24
CA ALA A 183 0.98 5.24 14.42
C ALA A 183 0.23 3.92 14.48
N ARG A 184 -0.69 3.79 15.44
CA ARG A 184 -1.47 2.58 15.67
C ARG A 184 -2.95 2.94 15.74
N VAL A 185 -3.77 2.22 14.98
CA VAL A 185 -5.20 2.17 15.20
C VAL A 185 -5.49 1.21 16.35
N VAL A 186 -6.38 1.61 17.26
CA VAL A 186 -6.89 0.78 18.36
C VAL A 186 -8.35 0.43 18.01
N PRO A 187 -8.59 -0.75 17.39
CA PRO A 187 -9.92 -1.13 16.93
C PRO A 187 -10.90 -1.28 18.09
N ASP A 188 -12.10 -0.71 17.94
CA ASP A 188 -13.23 -0.94 18.86
C ASP A 188 -14.08 -2.13 18.37
N ARG A 189 -14.26 -2.27 17.05
CA ARG A 189 -15.13 -3.29 16.43
C ARG A 189 -14.43 -4.12 15.34
N LEU A 190 -13.60 -5.08 15.75
CA LEU A 190 -12.93 -6.01 14.83
C LEU A 190 -13.90 -6.83 13.95
N ASP A 191 -15.16 -6.95 14.35
CA ASP A 191 -16.22 -7.63 13.61
C ASP A 191 -16.87 -6.77 12.50
N LEU A 192 -16.58 -5.46 12.45
CA LEU A 192 -17.10 -4.51 11.47
C LEU A 192 -16.03 -3.93 10.54
N LEU A 193 -14.80 -3.79 11.03
CA LEU A 193 -13.73 -3.08 10.34
C LEU A 193 -13.07 -3.97 9.28
N HIS A 194 -12.98 -3.45 8.05
CA HIS A 194 -12.15 -4.04 7.01
C HIS A 194 -10.78 -3.36 6.91
N HIS A 195 -10.71 -2.03 6.99
CA HIS A 195 -9.45 -1.31 7.21
C HIS A 195 -9.69 0.10 7.76
N VAL A 196 -8.63 0.69 8.31
CA VAL A 196 -8.62 2.07 8.80
C VAL A 196 -7.35 2.78 8.32
N ILE A 197 -7.50 3.94 7.68
CA ILE A 197 -6.38 4.76 7.20
C ILE A 197 -6.36 6.08 7.98
N LEU A 198 -5.17 6.48 8.41
CA LEU A 198 -4.95 7.72 9.14
C LEU A 198 -4.23 8.73 8.25
N TYR A 199 -4.79 9.93 8.12
CA TYR A 199 -4.20 11.05 7.39
C TYR A 199 -3.95 12.23 8.33
N ALA A 200 -2.83 12.93 8.15
CA ALA A 200 -2.61 14.21 8.82
C ALA A 200 -2.83 15.36 7.83
N VAL A 201 -4.04 15.92 7.81
CA VAL A 201 -4.43 16.97 6.86
C VAL A 201 -3.90 18.33 7.32
N PRO A 202 -2.95 18.95 6.59
CA PRO A 202 -2.35 20.22 6.98
C PRO A 202 -3.32 21.41 6.82
N PRO A 203 -3.10 22.53 7.54
CA PRO A 203 -4.00 23.69 7.55
C PRO A 203 -4.41 24.22 6.16
N GLU A 204 -3.48 24.20 5.21
CA GLU A 204 -3.69 24.58 3.81
C GLU A 204 -4.75 23.74 3.10
N GLN A 205 -4.87 22.46 3.44
CA GLN A 205 -5.80 21.50 2.84
C GLN A 205 -7.10 21.34 3.64
N VAL A 206 -7.21 21.90 4.85
CA VAL A 206 -8.45 21.87 5.66
C VAL A 206 -9.65 22.48 4.94
N ARG A 207 -9.43 23.43 4.01
CA ARG A 207 -10.52 23.97 3.19
C ARG A 207 -11.11 22.94 2.23
N GLU A 208 -10.28 22.07 1.68
CA GLU A 208 -10.68 20.98 0.80
C GLU A 208 -11.38 19.88 1.59
N LEU A 209 -10.79 19.46 2.71
CA LEU A 209 -11.42 18.54 3.66
C LEU A 209 -12.82 19.03 4.09
N ARG A 210 -12.98 20.33 4.38
CA ARG A 210 -14.28 20.89 4.73
C ARG A 210 -15.29 20.84 3.57
N GLN A 211 -14.84 20.92 2.32
CA GLN A 211 -15.73 20.79 1.16
C GLN A 211 -16.20 19.35 1.00
N ILE A 212 -15.28 18.39 1.13
CA ILE A 212 -15.57 16.95 1.15
C ILE A 212 -16.60 16.64 2.24
N ALA A 213 -16.37 17.12 3.47
CA ALA A 213 -17.25 16.91 4.62
C ALA A 213 -18.57 17.72 4.59
N GLY A 214 -18.96 18.29 3.45
CA GLY A 214 -20.21 19.06 3.33
C GLY A 214 -20.30 20.30 4.24
N GLY A 215 -19.15 20.82 4.69
CA GLY A 215 -19.04 22.03 5.51
C GLY A 215 -18.88 21.80 7.01
N ASN A 216 -19.06 20.57 7.52
CA ASN A 216 -19.05 20.29 8.96
C ASN A 216 -18.06 19.17 9.33
N LEU A 217 -16.94 19.55 9.96
CA LEU A 217 -15.89 18.64 10.40
C LEU A 217 -16.14 18.00 11.77
N ASP A 218 -17.18 18.41 12.49
CA ASP A 218 -17.50 17.87 13.82
C ASP A 218 -18.36 16.60 13.75
N ARG A 219 -18.73 16.14 12.55
CA ARG A 219 -19.50 14.92 12.32
C ARG A 219 -18.76 14.02 11.33
N PRO A 220 -18.96 12.69 11.42
CA PRO A 220 -18.51 11.80 10.37
C PRO A 220 -19.19 12.15 9.04
N PHE A 221 -18.50 11.88 7.95
CA PHE A 221 -18.95 12.13 6.59
C PHE A 221 -18.55 10.95 5.72
N SER A 222 -19.32 10.68 4.66
CA SER A 222 -18.92 9.67 3.68
C SER A 222 -17.64 10.12 2.98
N CYS A 223 -16.70 9.20 2.84
CA CYS A 223 -15.52 9.36 1.99
C CYS A 223 -15.44 8.34 0.86
N TRP A 224 -16.57 7.68 0.57
CA TRP A 224 -16.77 6.97 -0.68
C TRP A 224 -16.47 7.88 -1.88
N GLU A 225 -15.65 7.41 -2.83
CA GLU A 225 -15.19 8.12 -4.02
C GLU A 225 -14.53 9.48 -3.72
N SER A 226 -14.08 9.70 -2.49
CA SER A 226 -13.57 10.99 -2.05
C SER A 226 -12.04 11.05 -2.16
N PRO A 227 -11.46 12.20 -2.57
CA PRO A 227 -10.01 12.37 -2.67
C PRO A 227 -9.32 12.57 -1.30
N VAL A 228 -9.86 12.01 -0.21
CA VAL A 228 -9.23 12.14 1.13
C VAL A 228 -7.82 11.54 1.12
N MET A 229 -7.59 10.50 0.32
CA MET A 229 -6.30 9.84 0.19
C MET A 229 -5.15 10.74 -0.29
N HIS A 230 -5.47 11.88 -0.90
CA HIS A 230 -4.53 12.89 -1.40
C HIS A 230 -4.27 14.03 -0.38
N LEU A 231 -4.89 13.96 0.81
CA LEU A 231 -4.79 15.02 1.82
C LEU A 231 -3.71 14.69 2.86
N GLY A 232 -2.58 15.37 2.76
CA GLY A 232 -1.48 15.28 3.71
C GLY A 232 -0.78 13.91 3.72
N PRO A 233 0.19 13.71 4.63
CA PRO A 233 0.83 12.42 4.78
C PRO A 233 -0.10 11.38 5.41
N LYS A 234 0.00 10.13 4.91
CA LYS A 234 -0.59 8.93 5.49
C LYS A 234 0.23 8.52 6.72
N LEU A 235 -0.39 8.49 7.89
CA LEU A 235 0.25 8.11 9.15
C LEU A 235 0.23 6.60 9.37
N ASP A 236 -0.88 5.93 9.11
CA ASP A 236 -0.98 4.47 9.24
C ASP A 236 -2.05 3.90 8.31
N ILE A 237 -1.88 2.63 7.96
CA ILE A 237 -2.91 1.79 7.34
C ILE A 237 -3.06 0.56 8.24
N TRP A 238 -4.20 0.43 8.91
CA TRP A 238 -4.54 -0.73 9.71
C TRP A 238 -5.49 -1.65 8.93
N VAL A 239 -5.22 -2.95 9.03
CA VAL A 239 -5.96 -4.04 8.37
C VAL A 239 -6.03 -5.22 9.36
N PRO A 240 -7.06 -6.08 9.28
CA PRO A 240 -7.17 -7.28 10.08
C PRO A 240 -5.89 -8.13 10.05
N GLY A 241 -5.47 -8.62 11.22
CA GLY A 241 -4.27 -9.46 11.34
C GLY A 241 -2.93 -8.69 11.32
N LYS A 242 -2.95 -7.35 11.13
CA LYS A 242 -1.74 -6.53 11.32
C LYS A 242 -1.22 -6.70 12.75
N ARG A 243 0.04 -7.13 12.88
CA ARG A 243 0.73 -7.22 14.17
C ARG A 243 0.77 -5.83 14.85
N PRO A 244 0.61 -5.76 16.19
CA PRO A 244 0.95 -4.57 16.93
C PRO A 244 2.36 -4.15 16.54
N LEU A 245 2.57 -2.86 16.24
CA LEU A 245 3.89 -2.32 15.88
C LEU A 245 4.97 -2.93 16.77
N THR A 246 5.81 -3.77 16.18
CA THR A 246 6.98 -4.38 16.82
C THR A 246 8.23 -3.55 16.58
N ASP A 247 8.22 -2.61 15.64
CA ASP A 247 9.28 -1.64 15.42
C ASP A 247 8.64 -0.34 14.91
N PRO A 248 9.01 0.85 15.43
CA PRO A 248 8.77 2.10 14.73
C PRO A 248 9.30 2.05 13.29
N TYR A 249 9.01 3.07 12.48
CA TYR A 249 9.44 3.23 11.08
C TYR A 249 10.97 3.20 10.82
N GLY A 250 11.78 2.80 11.80
CA GLY A 250 13.22 2.96 11.96
C GLY A 250 13.54 3.77 13.23
N GLU A 251 14.69 3.53 13.86
CA GLU A 251 15.10 4.23 15.11
C GLU A 251 15.10 5.76 14.97
N HIS A 252 15.42 6.27 13.77
CA HIS A 252 15.57 7.70 13.46
C HIS A 252 14.73 8.15 12.26
N ASP A 253 13.71 7.37 11.91
CA ASP A 253 12.86 7.63 10.74
C ASP A 253 11.46 8.04 11.18
N ALA A 254 10.91 9.06 10.52
CA ALA A 254 9.61 9.61 10.90
C ALA A 254 8.82 10.15 9.71
N ILE A 255 7.50 10.20 9.85
CA ILE A 255 6.62 10.96 8.97
C ILE A 255 6.53 12.37 9.53
N ARG A 256 6.90 13.37 8.71
CA ARG A 256 6.79 14.78 9.08
C ARG A 256 5.35 15.24 8.93
N VAL A 257 4.81 15.83 9.99
CA VAL A 257 3.46 16.39 10.02
C VAL A 257 3.51 17.89 10.27
N PRO A 258 2.99 18.72 9.34
CA PRO A 258 2.96 20.17 9.51
C PRO A 258 2.19 20.62 10.76
N ALA A 259 2.63 21.74 11.36
CA ALA A 259 1.93 22.37 12.47
C ALA A 259 0.50 22.78 12.08
N GLY A 260 -0.45 22.56 12.99
CA GLY A 260 -1.87 22.78 12.84
C GLY A 260 -2.63 21.68 12.07
N SER A 261 -1.99 20.55 11.75
CA SER A 261 -2.65 19.46 11.02
C SER A 261 -3.75 18.81 11.83
N LEU A 262 -4.85 18.45 11.16
CA LEU A 262 -5.93 17.63 11.71
C LEU A 262 -5.67 16.17 11.41
N VAL A 263 -5.89 15.27 12.37
CA VAL A 263 -5.85 13.83 12.07
C VAL A 263 -7.24 13.37 11.65
N VAL A 264 -7.33 12.81 10.44
CA VAL A 264 -8.55 12.26 9.83
C VAL A 264 -8.41 10.74 9.78
N MET A 265 -9.44 10.06 10.26
CA MET A 265 -9.59 8.62 10.19
C MET A 265 -10.57 8.29 9.07
N GLU A 266 -10.13 7.54 8.08
CA GLU A 266 -10.96 6.88 7.07
C GLU A 266 -11.18 5.44 7.50
N THR A 267 -12.43 5.04 7.64
CA THR A 267 -12.78 3.69 8.04
C THR A 267 -13.63 3.04 6.95
N HIS A 268 -13.11 1.95 6.40
CA HIS A 268 -13.88 1.06 5.53
C HIS A 268 -14.51 -0.04 6.39
N PHE A 269 -15.83 -0.02 6.47
CA PHE A 269 -16.65 -1.06 7.08
C PHE A 269 -17.11 -2.06 6.04
N ASN A 270 -16.94 -3.36 6.34
CA ASN A 270 -17.57 -4.41 5.55
C ASN A 270 -18.80 -4.92 6.31
N THR A 271 -19.97 -4.72 5.71
CA THR A 271 -21.27 -5.04 6.29
C THR A 271 -21.99 -6.17 5.56
N LEU A 272 -21.31 -6.86 4.63
CA LEU A 272 -21.84 -7.98 3.85
C LEU A 272 -22.51 -9.08 4.69
N THR A 273 -21.97 -9.34 5.88
CA THR A 273 -22.49 -10.37 6.80
C THR A 273 -23.15 -9.78 8.05
N TRP A 274 -23.29 -8.45 8.10
CA TRP A 274 -23.79 -7.76 9.28
C TRP A 274 -25.29 -7.93 9.46
N ASP A 275 -25.71 -8.21 10.70
CA ASP A 275 -27.12 -8.21 11.06
C ASP A 275 -27.59 -6.76 11.22
N ALA A 276 -28.35 -6.26 10.24
CA ALA A 276 -28.87 -4.89 10.22
C ALA A 276 -29.77 -4.53 11.43
N GLU A 277 -30.20 -5.52 12.24
CA GLU A 277 -30.90 -5.25 13.50
C GLU A 277 -29.94 -4.89 14.66
N GLN A 278 -28.64 -5.14 14.52
CA GLN A 278 -27.62 -4.84 15.53
C GLN A 278 -26.98 -3.46 15.33
N PRO A 279 -26.69 -2.72 16.42
CA PRO A 279 -25.98 -1.45 16.33
C PRO A 279 -24.58 -1.60 15.73
N ALA A 280 -24.33 -0.93 14.61
CA ALA A 280 -23.01 -0.82 13.99
C ALA A 280 -22.30 0.47 14.43
N VAL A 281 -22.14 0.70 15.73
CA VAL A 281 -21.38 1.86 16.23
C VAL A 281 -19.94 1.43 16.46
N ASP A 282 -19.00 2.20 15.91
CA ASP A 282 -17.56 2.05 16.12
C ASP A 282 -16.97 3.34 16.70
N ASN A 283 -16.08 3.20 17.69
CA ASN A 283 -15.33 4.31 18.24
C ASN A 283 -13.84 3.97 18.35
N SER A 284 -13.29 3.36 17.29
CA SER A 284 -11.87 3.03 17.18
C SER A 284 -11.00 4.26 17.45
N GLY A 285 -9.93 4.06 18.21
CA GLY A 285 -8.99 5.12 18.61
C GLY A 285 -7.69 5.08 17.82
N ILE A 286 -6.81 6.05 18.10
CA ILE A 286 -5.45 6.08 17.57
C ILE A 286 -4.43 6.35 18.68
N GLU A 287 -3.24 5.80 18.50
CA GLU A 287 -2.05 6.05 19.32
C GLU A 287 -0.90 6.47 18.40
N LEU A 288 -0.17 7.53 18.75
CA LEU A 288 0.98 8.02 17.99
C LEU A 288 2.23 8.10 18.89
N TRP A 289 3.38 7.75 18.29
CA TRP A 289 4.71 7.94 18.86
C TRP A 289 5.47 8.96 18.04
N THR A 290 6.29 9.76 18.71
CA THR A 290 6.96 10.91 18.12
C THR A 290 8.45 10.92 18.43
N LEU A 291 9.19 11.67 17.63
CA LEU A 291 10.61 11.93 17.84
C LEU A 291 10.88 13.44 17.85
N PRO A 292 11.76 13.94 18.72
CA PRO A 292 12.28 15.31 18.60
C PRO A 292 12.99 15.50 17.26
N ALA A 293 12.81 16.66 16.64
CA ALA A 293 13.39 16.97 15.32
C ALA A 293 14.90 16.71 15.26
N GLU A 294 15.64 16.99 16.33
CA GLU A 294 17.09 16.79 16.40
C GLU A 294 17.56 15.32 16.41
N GLN A 295 16.63 14.37 16.55
CA GLN A 295 16.88 12.93 16.51
C GLN A 295 16.42 12.29 15.19
N VAL A 296 15.72 13.03 14.34
CA VAL A 296 15.28 12.55 13.03
C VAL A 296 16.43 12.60 12.04
N GLU A 297 16.68 11.50 11.34
CA GLU A 297 17.67 11.40 10.27
C GLU A 297 17.03 11.18 8.89
N GLY A 298 15.88 10.50 8.85
CA GLY A 298 15.14 10.21 7.63
C GLY A 298 13.65 10.57 7.76
N LEU A 299 13.07 11.08 6.68
CA LEU A 299 11.62 11.17 6.54
C LEU A 299 11.08 10.03 5.70
N LEU A 300 9.98 9.44 6.14
CA LEU A 300 9.19 8.52 5.33
C LEU A 300 8.16 9.28 4.51
N VAL A 301 8.16 8.99 3.21
CA VAL A 301 7.25 9.57 2.23
C VAL A 301 6.55 8.44 1.49
N SER A 302 5.22 8.50 1.39
CA SER A 302 4.46 7.57 0.56
C SER A 302 4.36 8.10 -0.87
N TRP A 303 4.45 7.18 -1.84
CA TRP A 303 4.14 7.39 -3.25
C TRP A 303 3.21 6.29 -3.72
N THR A 304 2.11 6.64 -4.37
CA THR A 304 1.09 5.68 -4.78
C THR A 304 1.23 5.36 -6.26
N VAL A 305 1.32 4.08 -6.60
CA VAL A 305 1.23 3.58 -7.97
C VAL A 305 -0.10 2.87 -8.12
N TYR A 306 -0.89 3.24 -9.10
CA TYR A 306 -2.21 2.64 -9.30
C TYR A 306 -2.60 2.59 -10.77
N ASP A 307 -3.54 1.74 -11.13
CA ASP A 307 -4.21 1.72 -12.44
C ASP A 307 -5.69 2.02 -12.27
N THR A 308 -6.15 3.19 -12.75
CA THR A 308 -7.58 3.56 -12.72
C THR A 308 -8.34 3.23 -14.01
N GLU A 309 -7.65 2.71 -15.03
CA GLU A 309 -8.25 2.33 -16.32
C GLU A 309 -8.53 0.81 -16.41
N LEU A 310 -8.55 0.11 -15.27
CA LEU A 310 -8.86 -1.32 -15.14
C LEU A 310 -10.08 -1.74 -15.98
N ASP A 311 -9.88 -2.78 -16.79
CA ASP A 311 -10.93 -3.44 -17.57
C ASP A 311 -10.77 -4.96 -17.52
N ILE A 312 -11.28 -5.57 -16.44
CA ILE A 312 -11.18 -7.01 -16.17
C ILE A 312 -12.37 -7.73 -16.83
N PRO A 313 -12.16 -8.50 -17.91
CA PRO A 313 -13.30 -9.07 -18.65
C PRO A 313 -14.01 -10.19 -17.89
N ALA A 314 -15.33 -10.26 -18.04
CA ALA A 314 -16.15 -11.32 -17.47
C ALA A 314 -15.64 -12.71 -17.86
N GLY A 315 -15.39 -13.57 -16.86
CA GLY A 315 -14.99 -14.96 -17.07
C GLY A 315 -13.50 -15.16 -17.33
N ALA A 316 -12.67 -14.11 -17.30
CA ALA A 316 -11.23 -14.21 -17.48
C ALA A 316 -10.55 -14.76 -16.21
N PRO A 317 -9.92 -15.95 -16.24
CA PRO A 317 -9.40 -16.60 -15.03
C PRO A 317 -8.00 -16.12 -14.60
N ALA A 318 -7.38 -15.22 -15.36
CA ALA A 318 -6.03 -14.71 -15.12
C ALA A 318 -5.81 -13.41 -15.93
N ALA A 319 -6.72 -12.45 -15.80
CA ALA A 319 -6.55 -11.13 -16.41
C ALA A 319 -5.38 -10.41 -15.75
N GLN A 320 -4.60 -9.65 -16.52
CA GLN A 320 -3.47 -8.88 -16.02
C GLN A 320 -3.65 -7.43 -16.40
N GLU A 321 -3.70 -6.58 -15.39
CA GLU A 321 -3.79 -5.13 -15.52
C GLU A 321 -2.65 -4.48 -14.71
N GLY A 322 -2.51 -3.17 -14.80
CA GLY A 322 -1.48 -2.46 -14.05
C GLY A 322 -1.00 -1.18 -14.71
N ALA A 323 0.00 -0.58 -14.09
CA ALA A 323 0.53 0.72 -14.49
C ALA A 323 2.06 0.69 -14.57
N GLU A 324 2.60 1.50 -15.48
CA GLU A 324 4.01 1.89 -15.49
C GLU A 324 4.09 3.39 -15.22
N VAL A 325 4.80 3.79 -14.17
CA VAL A 325 4.91 5.20 -13.78
C VAL A 325 6.36 5.61 -13.60
N HIS A 326 6.70 6.82 -14.05
CA HIS A 326 8.02 7.38 -13.79
C HIS A 326 8.02 8.13 -12.47
N LEU A 327 8.91 7.74 -11.57
CA LEU A 327 8.99 8.35 -10.25
C LEU A 327 9.76 9.69 -10.30
N PRO A 328 9.18 10.80 -9.81
CA PRO A 328 9.85 12.10 -9.73
C PRO A 328 10.61 12.24 -8.41
N VAL A 329 11.33 11.21 -7.98
CA VAL A 329 12.04 11.16 -6.69
C VAL A 329 13.43 10.56 -6.84
N GLU A 330 14.32 10.95 -5.92
CA GLU A 330 15.64 10.35 -5.75
C GLU A 330 15.81 9.93 -4.29
N ALA A 331 15.52 8.66 -3.99
CA ALA A 331 15.54 8.10 -2.63
C ALA A 331 15.50 6.57 -2.63
N PRO A 332 15.93 5.89 -1.56
CA PRO A 332 15.64 4.47 -1.38
C PRO A 332 14.15 4.23 -1.17
N ILE A 333 13.59 3.25 -1.90
CA ILE A 333 12.34 2.60 -1.55
C ILE A 333 12.65 1.61 -0.42
N VAL A 334 11.90 1.71 0.67
CA VAL A 334 12.10 0.92 1.91
C VAL A 334 10.93 0.02 2.26
N ALA A 335 9.76 0.22 1.64
CA ALA A 335 8.61 -0.66 1.82
C ALA A 335 7.66 -0.62 0.62
N THR A 336 6.87 -1.67 0.46
CA THR A 336 5.68 -1.69 -0.41
C THR A 336 4.44 -2.09 0.38
N SER A 337 3.26 -1.73 -0.11
CA SER A 337 1.97 -2.15 0.47
C SER A 337 0.99 -2.34 -0.68
N PRO A 338 1.06 -3.49 -1.37
CA PRO A 338 0.14 -3.79 -2.46
C PRO A 338 -1.32 -3.86 -1.99
N HIS A 339 -2.26 -3.52 -2.88
CA HIS A 339 -3.69 -3.54 -2.59
C HIS A 339 -4.54 -3.88 -3.83
N MET A 340 -5.48 -4.81 -3.64
CA MET A 340 -6.48 -5.26 -4.62
C MET A 340 -7.78 -5.67 -3.89
N HIS A 341 -8.86 -5.98 -4.60
CA HIS A 341 -10.10 -6.51 -4.02
C HIS A 341 -10.24 -8.03 -4.21
N LEU A 342 -11.49 -8.54 -4.24
CA LEU A 342 -11.85 -9.94 -4.08
C LEU A 342 -11.48 -10.86 -5.26
N LEU A 343 -11.36 -10.32 -6.47
CA LEU A 343 -10.95 -11.07 -7.65
C LEU A 343 -9.43 -11.15 -7.79
N GLY A 344 -8.68 -10.36 -7.02
CA GLY A 344 -7.23 -10.40 -7.00
C GLY A 344 -6.66 -11.76 -6.63
N THR A 345 -5.56 -12.14 -7.28
CA THR A 345 -4.87 -13.42 -7.04
C THR A 345 -3.36 -13.27 -6.98
N GLY A 346 -2.80 -12.16 -7.49
CA GLY A 346 -1.38 -11.89 -7.39
C GLY A 346 -1.06 -10.46 -7.76
N VAL A 347 -0.06 -9.88 -7.08
CA VAL A 347 0.42 -8.53 -7.34
C VAL A 347 1.94 -8.50 -7.31
N ARG A 348 2.51 -7.90 -8.35
CA ARG A 348 3.95 -7.77 -8.52
C ARG A 348 4.31 -6.32 -8.82
N THR A 349 5.33 -5.83 -8.15
CA THR A 349 5.89 -4.50 -8.34
C THR A 349 7.37 -4.62 -8.65
N ASP A 350 7.79 -4.11 -9.79
CA ASP A 350 9.18 -4.06 -10.23
C ASP A 350 9.63 -2.61 -10.39
N ALA A 351 10.85 -2.30 -9.96
CA ALA A 351 11.55 -1.09 -10.35
C ALA A 351 12.44 -1.38 -11.57
N VAL A 352 12.34 -0.53 -12.58
CA VAL A 352 13.06 -0.63 -13.85
C VAL A 352 13.91 0.61 -13.99
N SER A 353 15.23 0.44 -13.93
CA SER A 353 16.15 1.56 -14.13
C SER A 353 16.13 2.05 -15.58
N LYS A 354 16.64 3.26 -15.82
CA LYS A 354 16.78 3.81 -17.19
C LYS A 354 17.60 2.95 -18.16
N ASP A 355 18.50 2.11 -17.67
CA ASP A 355 19.27 1.17 -18.50
C ASP A 355 18.59 -0.21 -18.65
N GLY A 356 17.38 -0.37 -18.12
CA GLY A 356 16.53 -1.55 -18.26
C GLY A 356 16.85 -2.66 -17.27
N GLN A 357 17.54 -2.37 -16.16
CA GLN A 357 17.73 -3.34 -15.07
C GLN A 357 16.45 -3.39 -14.24
N GLU A 358 15.91 -4.58 -14.08
CA GLU A 358 14.70 -4.82 -13.30
C GLU A 358 15.08 -5.34 -11.91
N GLN A 359 14.46 -4.76 -10.88
CA GLN A 359 14.55 -5.19 -9.49
C GLN A 359 13.15 -5.42 -8.95
N CYS A 360 12.90 -6.61 -8.40
CA CYS A 360 11.64 -6.92 -7.75
C CYS A 360 11.53 -6.13 -6.43
N LEU A 361 10.46 -5.35 -6.29
CA LEU A 361 10.11 -4.64 -5.06
C LEU A 361 9.16 -5.46 -4.19
N SER A 362 8.17 -6.11 -4.80
CA SER A 362 7.28 -7.08 -4.14
C SER A 362 6.69 -8.05 -5.15
N ASP A 363 6.45 -9.29 -4.71
CA ASP A 363 5.72 -10.32 -5.45
C ASP A 363 4.89 -11.12 -4.44
N VAL A 364 3.57 -11.01 -4.54
CA VAL A 364 2.63 -11.46 -3.51
C VAL A 364 1.51 -12.27 -4.13
N ASP A 365 1.27 -13.47 -3.61
CA ASP A 365 0.04 -14.22 -3.85
C ASP A 365 -1.11 -13.55 -3.09
N TRP A 366 -1.93 -12.79 -3.81
CA TRP A 366 -2.92 -11.91 -3.19
C TRP A 366 -4.03 -12.71 -2.49
N ASP A 367 -4.35 -12.28 -1.27
CA ASP A 367 -5.52 -12.69 -0.52
C ASP A 367 -6.14 -11.43 0.11
N PHE A 368 -7.39 -11.14 -0.22
CA PHE A 368 -8.12 -9.95 0.22
C PHE A 368 -8.15 -9.79 1.75
N ASP A 369 -8.19 -10.92 2.47
CA ASP A 369 -8.24 -10.92 3.93
C ASP A 369 -6.86 -10.64 4.57
N TRP A 370 -5.77 -10.74 3.80
CA TRP A 370 -4.39 -10.64 4.28
C TRP A 370 -3.58 -9.55 3.57
N GLN A 371 -4.04 -8.31 3.72
CA GLN A 371 -3.35 -7.14 3.19
C GLN A 371 -2.20 -6.76 4.14
N ARG A 372 -0.99 -6.54 3.61
CA ARG A 372 0.20 -6.31 4.45
C ARG A 372 1.13 -5.30 3.83
N ARG A 373 1.83 -4.60 4.71
CA ARG A 373 3.02 -3.81 4.38
C ARG A 373 4.25 -4.69 4.49
N TYR A 374 5.09 -4.66 3.46
CA TYR A 374 6.34 -5.42 3.40
C TYR A 374 7.51 -4.44 3.54
N GLU A 375 8.06 -4.38 4.75
CA GLU A 375 9.26 -3.57 5.06
C GLU A 375 10.50 -4.30 4.54
N MET A 376 11.37 -3.60 3.83
CA MET A 376 12.61 -4.15 3.32
C MET A 376 13.65 -4.17 4.45
N GLU A 377 14.42 -5.25 4.56
CA GLU A 377 15.45 -5.38 5.60
C GLU A 377 16.39 -4.17 5.61
N SER A 378 16.67 -3.65 6.80
CA SER A 378 17.47 -2.44 6.97
C SER A 378 18.88 -2.56 6.39
N GLY A 379 19.12 -1.86 5.29
CA GLY A 379 20.45 -1.78 4.66
C GLY A 379 20.37 -1.25 3.23
N ARG A 380 21.24 -0.30 2.88
CA ARG A 380 21.27 0.30 1.52
C ARG A 380 21.52 -0.71 0.39
N GLU A 381 22.15 -1.84 0.69
CA GLU A 381 22.35 -2.92 -0.30
C GLU A 381 21.06 -3.69 -0.60
N VAL A 382 20.09 -3.65 0.32
CA VAL A 382 18.78 -4.29 0.17
C VAL A 382 17.84 -3.33 -0.54
N TYR A 383 17.82 -2.05 -0.16
CA TYR A 383 16.93 -1.05 -0.78
C TYR A 383 17.18 -0.86 -2.28
N TYR A 384 16.12 -0.49 -2.99
CA TYR A 384 16.26 0.04 -4.34
C TYR A 384 16.38 1.57 -4.26
N ASP A 385 17.58 2.10 -4.53
CA ASP A 385 17.80 3.54 -4.68
C ASP A 385 17.18 4.01 -6.00
N VAL A 386 15.95 4.51 -5.95
CA VAL A 386 15.29 5.04 -7.15
C VAL A 386 15.95 6.34 -7.58
N MET A 387 16.20 6.45 -8.88
CA MET A 387 16.64 7.67 -9.53
C MET A 387 15.47 8.32 -10.26
N ALA A 388 15.46 9.66 -10.35
CA ALA A 388 14.38 10.37 -11.02
C ALA A 388 14.24 9.89 -12.48
N GLY A 389 13.08 9.35 -12.81
CA GLY A 389 12.78 8.76 -14.13
C GLY A 389 13.22 7.32 -14.33
N ASP A 390 13.56 6.60 -13.27
CA ASP A 390 13.32 5.16 -13.25
C ASP A 390 11.79 4.91 -13.27
N THR A 391 11.41 3.75 -13.76
CA THR A 391 10.01 3.34 -13.90
C THR A 391 9.66 2.37 -12.78
N VAL A 392 8.48 2.51 -12.18
CA VAL A 392 7.87 1.45 -11.38
C VAL A 392 6.76 0.81 -12.20
N ARG A 393 6.86 -0.51 -12.38
CA ARG A 393 5.86 -1.34 -13.05
C ARG A 393 5.08 -2.11 -11.99
N LEU A 394 3.78 -1.83 -11.92
CA LEU A 394 2.81 -2.58 -11.15
C LEU A 394 2.08 -3.55 -12.08
N THR A 395 1.93 -4.80 -11.66
CA THR A 395 1.16 -5.83 -12.36
C THR A 395 0.24 -6.55 -11.39
N CYS A 396 -1.06 -6.46 -11.65
CA CYS A 396 -2.12 -7.06 -10.86
C CYS A 396 -2.77 -8.18 -11.66
N THR A 397 -2.95 -9.35 -11.04
CA THR A 397 -3.54 -10.54 -11.66
C THR A 397 -4.87 -10.89 -11.00
N TYR A 398 -5.91 -11.09 -11.82
CA TYR A 398 -7.28 -11.34 -11.39
C TYR A 398 -7.85 -12.65 -11.93
N ASP A 399 -8.61 -13.36 -11.10
CA ASP A 399 -9.48 -14.48 -11.51
C ASP A 399 -10.95 -14.04 -11.46
N ASN A 400 -11.47 -13.58 -12.59
CA ASN A 400 -12.87 -13.25 -12.80
C ASN A 400 -13.67 -14.42 -13.39
N SER A 401 -13.25 -15.68 -13.14
CA SER A 401 -13.99 -16.86 -13.58
C SER A 401 -15.27 -17.07 -12.77
N ALA A 402 -16.20 -17.87 -13.31
CA ALA A 402 -17.42 -18.25 -12.60
C ALA A 402 -17.16 -19.00 -11.28
N ALA A 403 -15.98 -19.63 -11.14
CA ALA A 403 -15.63 -20.37 -9.92
C ALA A 403 -15.11 -19.44 -8.81
N ASN A 404 -14.54 -18.29 -9.17
CA ASN A 404 -13.93 -17.34 -8.24
C ASN A 404 -14.83 -16.13 -7.90
N GLN A 405 -16.07 -16.10 -8.41
CA GLN A 405 -16.99 -15.01 -8.09
C GLN A 405 -17.29 -14.93 -6.59
N PRO A 406 -17.32 -13.72 -5.99
CA PRO A 406 -17.73 -13.52 -4.61
C PRO A 406 -19.11 -14.12 -4.29
N VAL A 407 -19.29 -14.52 -3.03
CA VAL A 407 -20.57 -15.03 -2.51
C VAL A 407 -21.21 -13.96 -1.65
N VAL A 408 -22.33 -13.42 -2.10
CA VAL A 408 -23.12 -12.40 -1.39
C VAL A 408 -24.45 -13.03 -0.97
N ASP A 409 -24.81 -12.92 0.30
CA ASP A 409 -26.03 -13.55 0.86
C ASP A 409 -26.16 -15.06 0.57
N GLY A 410 -25.02 -15.77 0.54
CA GLY A 410 -24.97 -17.20 0.23
C GLY A 410 -25.18 -17.55 -1.26
N VAL A 411 -25.23 -16.55 -2.13
CA VAL A 411 -25.36 -16.73 -3.58
C VAL A 411 -24.06 -16.30 -4.25
N ARG A 412 -23.46 -17.22 -5.02
CA ARG A 412 -22.31 -16.90 -5.87
C ARG A 412 -22.75 -16.00 -7.02
N GLY A 413 -22.03 -14.91 -7.24
CA GLY A 413 -22.25 -14.03 -8.39
C GLY A 413 -22.02 -14.72 -9.73
N GLU A 414 -22.46 -14.08 -10.80
CA GLU A 414 -22.07 -14.42 -12.17
C GLU A 414 -20.99 -13.43 -12.63
N PRO A 415 -19.97 -13.88 -13.40
CA PRO A 415 -18.93 -12.98 -13.90
C PRO A 415 -19.49 -11.82 -14.71
N GLN A 416 -18.97 -10.63 -14.45
CA GLN A 416 -19.26 -9.39 -15.17
C GLN A 416 -17.94 -8.71 -15.51
N ASP A 417 -17.96 -7.78 -16.45
CA ASP A 417 -16.81 -6.91 -16.66
C ASP A 417 -16.65 -6.04 -15.41
N VAL A 418 -15.45 -6.01 -14.84
CA VAL A 418 -15.13 -5.30 -13.58
C VAL A 418 -14.06 -4.25 -13.87
N GLY A 419 -14.22 -3.05 -13.35
CA GLY A 419 -13.24 -1.97 -13.45
C GLY A 419 -12.90 -1.38 -12.09
N TRP A 420 -12.21 -0.24 -12.11
CA TRP A 420 -11.84 0.49 -10.90
C TRP A 420 -13.06 0.90 -10.07
N GLY A 421 -13.01 0.68 -8.76
CA GLY A 421 -13.99 1.23 -7.83
C GLY A 421 -13.71 0.92 -6.38
N ASP A 422 -14.43 1.57 -5.48
CA ASP A 422 -14.23 1.49 -4.02
C ASP A 422 -14.98 0.30 -3.39
N SER A 423 -15.94 -0.32 -4.09
CA SER A 423 -16.60 -1.51 -3.56
C SER A 423 -15.68 -2.72 -3.60
N SER A 424 -15.81 -3.61 -2.60
CA SER A 424 -15.15 -4.92 -2.60
C SER A 424 -15.56 -5.81 -3.79
N LEU A 425 -16.68 -5.49 -4.46
CA LEU A 425 -17.17 -6.16 -5.67
C LEU A 425 -16.70 -5.50 -6.97
N GLU A 426 -16.13 -4.30 -6.88
CA GLU A 426 -15.31 -3.67 -7.91
C GLU A 426 -13.83 -4.02 -7.64
N GLU A 427 -12.89 -3.50 -8.42
CA GLU A 427 -11.47 -3.82 -8.24
C GLU A 427 -10.56 -2.61 -8.10
N MET A 428 -9.39 -2.88 -7.54
CA MET A 428 -8.27 -1.95 -7.47
C MET A 428 -6.97 -2.65 -7.87
N CYS A 429 -6.04 -1.86 -8.39
CA CYS A 429 -4.66 -2.27 -8.62
C CYS A 429 -3.78 -1.15 -8.09
N ILE A 430 -3.25 -1.31 -6.87
CA ILE A 430 -2.48 -0.28 -6.18
C ILE A 430 -1.24 -0.89 -5.53
N ASP A 431 -0.16 -0.13 -5.47
CA ASP A 431 0.91 -0.32 -4.51
C ASP A 431 1.33 1.02 -3.89
N PHE A 432 1.39 1.07 -2.55
CA PHE A 432 1.93 2.20 -1.82
C PHE A 432 3.43 1.97 -1.55
N LEU A 433 4.27 2.70 -2.28
CA LEU A 433 5.70 2.72 -2.07
C LEU A 433 6.02 3.64 -0.90
N THR A 434 6.86 3.16 0.03
CA THR A 434 7.43 4.02 1.07
C THR A 434 8.88 4.33 0.70
N LEU A 435 9.19 5.61 0.59
CA LEU A 435 10.52 6.14 0.31
C LEU A 435 11.11 6.76 1.58
N ARG A 436 12.41 6.64 1.76
CA ARG A 436 13.15 7.26 2.88
C ARG A 436 14.04 8.39 2.37
N VAL A 437 13.64 9.64 2.60
CA VAL A 437 14.41 10.83 2.20
C VAL A 437 15.23 11.36 3.38
N PRO A 438 16.41 11.96 3.15
CA PRO A 438 17.17 12.56 4.24
C PRO A 438 16.43 13.76 4.86
N PHE A 439 16.48 13.87 6.18
CA PHE A 439 15.97 15.04 6.90
C PHE A 439 17.09 16.04 7.21
N ASP A 440 16.79 17.33 7.09
CA ASP A 440 17.63 18.42 7.61
C ASP A 440 16.79 19.26 8.59
N PRO A 441 17.15 19.32 9.89
CA PRO A 441 16.39 20.08 10.88
C PRO A 441 16.48 21.60 10.68
N GLU A 442 17.44 22.09 9.88
CA GLU A 442 17.49 23.51 9.48
C GLU A 442 16.57 23.81 8.30
N ALA A 443 15.98 22.78 7.67
CA ALA A 443 15.14 22.94 6.50
C ALA A 443 13.84 23.68 6.78
N SER A 444 13.28 24.30 5.74
CA SER A 444 11.98 24.97 5.87
C SER A 444 10.87 24.04 6.36
N GLY A 445 9.91 24.66 7.05
CA GLY A 445 8.69 24.07 7.64
C GLY A 445 7.60 23.72 6.63
N GLY A 446 6.68 22.83 7.01
CA GLY A 446 5.37 22.68 6.33
C GLY A 446 5.26 21.54 5.33
N LEU A 447 4.21 21.55 4.51
CA LEU A 447 3.83 20.47 3.58
C LEU A 447 4.94 20.09 2.60
N CYS A 448 5.69 21.07 2.14
CA CYS A 448 6.81 20.94 1.21
C CYS A 448 8.15 21.27 1.87
N GLY A 449 8.26 21.17 3.19
CA GLY A 449 9.50 21.55 3.85
C GLY A 449 10.68 20.64 3.45
N GLY A 450 11.88 21.19 3.31
CA GLY A 450 13.01 20.51 2.64
C GLY A 450 13.15 20.87 1.15
N PHE A 451 12.10 21.44 0.54
CA PHE A 451 12.08 21.78 -0.87
C PHE A 451 13.16 22.82 -1.23
N ASP A 452 13.31 23.88 -0.46
CA ASP A 452 14.22 24.99 -0.78
C ASP A 452 15.69 24.61 -0.61
N GLU A 453 16.02 23.74 0.34
CA GLU A 453 17.36 23.19 0.51
C GLU A 453 17.74 22.30 -0.68
N CYS A 454 16.82 21.44 -1.11
CA CYS A 454 16.97 20.67 -2.35
C CYS A 454 17.10 21.61 -3.56
N TYR A 455 16.20 22.60 -3.67
CA TYR A 455 16.13 23.50 -4.82
C TYR A 455 17.37 24.40 -4.94
N ALA A 456 17.99 24.76 -3.81
CA ALA A 456 19.23 25.54 -3.79
C ALA A 456 20.41 24.81 -4.46
N GLN A 457 20.36 23.47 -4.51
CA GLN A 457 21.37 22.63 -5.15
C GLN A 457 21.10 22.44 -6.66
N CYS A 458 19.90 22.80 -7.13
CA CYS A 458 19.53 22.63 -8.52
C CYS A 458 20.39 23.47 -9.48
N ARG A 459 20.72 22.85 -10.61
CA ARG A 459 21.21 23.59 -11.77
C ARG A 459 20.12 24.51 -12.30
N ARG A 460 20.51 25.73 -12.69
CA ARG A 460 19.58 26.76 -13.15
C ARG A 460 18.87 26.44 -14.46
N ASP A 461 19.47 25.58 -15.27
CA ASP A 461 18.97 25.16 -16.57
C ASP A 461 18.21 23.83 -16.50
N ASP A 462 18.11 23.20 -15.33
CA ASP A 462 17.40 21.95 -15.12
C ASP A 462 15.91 22.21 -14.87
N PRO A 463 15.02 21.78 -15.79
CA PRO A 463 13.59 21.97 -15.64
C PRO A 463 12.93 20.94 -14.70
N TYR A 464 13.57 19.80 -14.45
CA TYR A 464 13.01 18.69 -13.67
C TYR A 464 13.43 18.73 -12.20
N CYS A 465 14.58 19.32 -11.88
CA CYS A 465 15.05 19.44 -10.50
C CYS A 465 13.99 20.02 -9.51
N PRO A 466 13.20 21.07 -9.84
CA PRO A 466 12.09 21.48 -8.96
C PRO A 466 11.03 20.39 -8.73
N LEU A 467 10.72 19.57 -9.74
CA LEU A 467 9.75 18.49 -9.60
C LEU A 467 10.30 17.39 -8.69
N ILE A 468 11.60 17.06 -8.84
CA ILE A 468 12.29 16.09 -7.99
C ILE A 468 12.29 16.56 -6.53
N CYS A 469 12.58 17.84 -6.28
CA CYS A 469 12.54 18.39 -4.93
C CYS A 469 11.13 18.37 -4.32
N MET A 470 10.07 18.56 -5.11
CA MET A 470 8.70 18.41 -4.62
C MET A 470 8.38 16.94 -4.31
N GLY A 471 8.80 16.02 -5.18
CA GLY A 471 8.60 14.58 -4.99
C GLY A 471 9.29 14.08 -3.72
N ASN A 472 10.55 14.50 -3.49
CA ASN A 472 11.29 14.16 -2.27
C ASN A 472 10.65 14.76 -1.01
N ALA A 473 9.91 15.86 -1.12
CA ALA A 473 9.18 16.44 0.00
C ALA A 473 7.84 15.74 0.28
N GLY A 474 7.35 14.88 -0.62
CA GLY A 474 6.07 14.17 -0.46
C GLY A 474 5.20 14.15 -1.70
N GLU A 475 4.43 13.08 -1.90
CA GLU A 475 3.37 13.01 -2.94
C GLU A 475 2.40 14.20 -2.82
N ALA A 476 1.93 14.52 -1.60
CA ALA A 476 1.06 15.67 -1.37
C ALA A 476 1.73 17.03 -1.71
N CYS A 477 3.04 17.16 -1.47
CA CYS A 477 3.79 18.34 -1.92
C CYS A 477 3.90 18.39 -3.44
N PHE A 478 4.19 17.26 -4.08
CA PHE A 478 4.29 17.13 -5.53
C PHE A 478 2.97 17.50 -6.22
N GLU A 479 1.84 16.99 -5.76
CA GLU A 479 0.52 17.34 -6.27
C GLU A 479 0.23 18.84 -6.08
N CYS A 480 0.46 19.38 -4.88
CA CYS A 480 0.27 20.80 -4.61
C CYS A 480 1.14 21.67 -5.55
N GLY A 481 2.42 21.36 -5.62
CA GLY A 481 3.42 22.13 -6.36
C GLY A 481 3.25 22.04 -7.87
N THR A 482 2.84 20.89 -8.41
CA THR A 482 2.51 20.74 -9.84
C THR A 482 1.21 21.44 -10.19
N SER A 483 0.18 21.35 -9.35
CA SER A 483 -1.07 22.12 -9.52
C SER A 483 -0.79 23.63 -9.55
N ALA A 484 0.04 24.11 -8.61
CA ALA A 484 0.50 25.50 -8.58
C ALA A 484 1.35 25.86 -9.81
N LEU A 485 2.20 24.95 -10.31
CA LEU A 485 2.99 25.15 -11.53
C LEU A 485 2.10 25.46 -12.72
N PHE A 486 0.97 24.77 -12.86
CA PHE A 486 -0.02 24.98 -13.92
C PHE A 486 -1.16 25.93 -13.54
N GLY A 487 -1.01 26.63 -12.41
CA GLY A 487 -1.96 27.56 -11.85
C GLY A 487 -2.32 28.75 -12.75
N ALA A 488 -3.31 29.53 -12.32
CA ALA A 488 -3.88 30.59 -13.15
C ALA A 488 -2.85 31.69 -13.51
N CYS A 489 -1.93 32.05 -12.60
CA CYS A 489 -0.95 33.10 -12.87
C CYS A 489 0.11 32.64 -13.87
N THR A 490 0.71 31.47 -13.64
CA THR A 490 1.77 30.91 -14.50
C THR A 490 1.24 30.57 -15.87
N SER A 491 0.09 29.90 -15.96
CA SER A 491 -0.54 29.56 -17.23
C SER A 491 -0.89 30.77 -18.08
N THR A 492 -1.31 31.88 -17.45
CA THR A 492 -1.58 33.14 -18.14
C THR A 492 -0.30 33.82 -18.61
N ARG A 493 0.72 33.93 -17.77
CA ARG A 493 1.98 34.62 -18.12
C ARG A 493 2.83 33.85 -19.11
N CYS A 494 2.80 32.52 -19.03
CA CYS A 494 3.58 31.61 -19.86
C CYS A 494 2.74 30.94 -20.95
N PHE A 495 1.59 31.53 -21.31
CA PHE A 495 0.66 30.98 -22.31
C PHE A 495 1.32 30.62 -23.64
N ARG A 496 2.33 31.39 -24.07
CA ARG A 496 3.07 31.13 -25.32
C ARG A 496 3.84 29.82 -25.29
N GLN A 497 4.40 29.45 -24.14
CA GLN A 497 5.11 28.19 -23.91
C GLN A 497 4.17 27.06 -23.52
N LEU A 498 3.11 27.36 -22.76
CA LEU A 498 2.11 26.37 -22.35
C LEU A 498 1.34 25.78 -23.53
N ARG A 499 1.08 26.56 -24.60
CA ARG A 499 0.31 26.08 -25.75
C ARG A 499 1.00 24.94 -26.53
N PRO A 500 2.30 25.02 -26.87
CA PRO A 500 3.05 23.87 -27.36
C PRO A 500 3.01 22.68 -26.40
N LEU A 501 3.29 22.90 -25.12
CA LEU A 501 3.28 21.84 -24.11
C LEU A 501 1.94 21.10 -24.06
N LYS A 502 0.82 21.83 -23.95
CA LYS A 502 -0.53 21.22 -23.96
C LYS A 502 -0.82 20.41 -25.22
N ARG A 503 -0.28 20.81 -26.37
CA ARG A 503 -0.44 20.04 -27.62
C ARG A 503 0.42 18.79 -27.63
N CYS A 504 1.57 18.83 -26.96
CA CYS A 504 2.40 17.66 -26.80
C CYS A 504 1.76 16.67 -25.82
N LEU A 505 1.43 17.13 -24.60
CA LEU A 505 0.80 16.31 -23.56
C LEU A 505 -0.49 15.64 -24.05
N ALA A 506 -1.30 16.32 -24.86
CA ALA A 506 -2.53 15.76 -25.42
C ALA A 506 -2.31 14.59 -26.42
N ARG A 507 -1.06 14.20 -26.69
CA ARG A 507 -0.70 13.03 -27.50
C ARG A 507 -0.13 11.88 -26.68
N CYS A 508 0.22 12.12 -25.42
CA CYS A 508 0.68 11.06 -24.54
C CYS A 508 -0.50 10.16 -24.20
N ASP A 509 -0.22 8.88 -24.12
CA ASP A 509 -1.14 7.91 -23.54
C ASP A 509 -1.26 8.19 -22.02
N ASP A 510 -2.43 7.87 -21.46
CA ASP A 510 -2.98 8.29 -20.17
C ASP A 510 -2.12 9.21 -19.24
N LEU A 511 -2.28 10.53 -19.42
CA LEU A 511 -1.66 11.56 -18.57
C LEU A 511 -2.02 11.47 -17.08
N LYS A 512 -3.07 10.74 -16.71
CA LYS A 512 -3.46 10.60 -15.31
C LYS A 512 -2.53 9.65 -14.56
N LEU A 513 -2.00 8.65 -15.25
CA LEU A 513 -1.15 7.62 -14.67
C LEU A 513 0.33 8.04 -14.67
N ASP A 514 0.85 8.53 -15.80
CA ASP A 514 2.28 8.84 -15.94
C ASP A 514 2.54 10.24 -16.52
N PHE A 515 2.10 11.24 -15.79
CA PHE A 515 2.33 12.65 -16.14
C PHE A 515 3.83 12.99 -16.25
N PHE A 516 4.66 12.44 -15.37
CA PHE A 516 6.08 12.76 -15.30
C PHE A 516 6.88 12.10 -16.43
N GLY A 517 6.59 10.86 -16.79
CA GLY A 517 7.21 10.17 -17.92
C GLY A 517 6.92 10.86 -19.24
N CYS A 518 5.66 11.15 -19.53
CA CYS A 518 5.27 11.92 -20.73
C CYS A 518 6.03 13.25 -20.82
N GLN A 519 6.23 13.96 -19.70
CA GLN A 519 7.01 15.20 -19.69
C GLN A 519 8.50 14.99 -19.95
N MET A 520 9.10 13.92 -19.44
CA MET A 520 10.53 13.65 -19.56
C MET A 520 10.92 13.04 -20.89
N GLU A 521 10.09 12.14 -21.44
CA GLU A 521 10.45 11.33 -22.58
C GLU A 521 9.91 11.91 -23.89
N GLU A 522 8.64 12.33 -23.90
CA GLU A 522 7.96 12.77 -25.12
C GLU A 522 7.94 14.30 -25.29
N CYS A 523 7.69 15.02 -24.19
CA CYS A 523 7.40 16.46 -24.20
C CYS A 523 8.51 17.31 -23.58
N ALA A 524 9.73 16.79 -23.53
CA ALA A 524 10.84 17.39 -22.79
C ALA A 524 11.19 18.80 -23.25
N GLU A 525 11.20 19.05 -24.57
CA GLU A 525 11.54 20.36 -25.11
C GLU A 525 10.47 21.41 -24.75
N GLU A 526 9.19 21.08 -24.98
CA GLU A 526 8.07 21.95 -24.66
C GLU A 526 7.94 22.21 -23.15
N PHE A 527 8.15 21.17 -22.33
CA PHE A 527 8.12 21.29 -20.87
C PHE A 527 9.26 22.19 -20.40
N SER A 528 10.48 21.98 -20.90
CA SER A 528 11.64 22.82 -20.60
C SER A 528 11.39 24.30 -20.89
N GLU A 529 10.78 24.61 -22.04
CA GLU A 529 10.42 25.99 -22.40
C GLU A 529 9.38 26.61 -21.45
N TYR A 530 8.34 25.84 -21.12
CA TYR A 530 7.31 26.27 -20.17
C TYR A 530 7.91 26.52 -18.78
N GLN A 531 8.68 25.57 -18.28
CA GLN A 531 9.29 25.62 -16.97
C GLN A 531 10.27 26.79 -16.83
N ARG A 532 11.09 27.06 -17.86
CA ARG A 532 11.94 28.27 -17.89
C ARG A 532 11.13 29.56 -17.76
N CYS A 533 9.93 29.62 -18.33
CA CYS A 533 9.05 30.76 -18.17
C CYS A 533 8.45 30.83 -16.76
N ALA A 534 7.92 29.72 -16.26
CA ALA A 534 7.30 29.63 -14.94
C ALA A 534 8.29 29.99 -13.82
N GLN A 535 9.50 29.44 -13.86
CA GLN A 535 10.59 29.76 -12.93
C GLN A 535 10.92 31.26 -12.89
N ARG A 536 10.91 31.97 -14.03
CA ARG A 536 11.09 33.44 -14.05
C ARG A 536 9.92 34.17 -13.39
N ALA A 537 8.70 33.69 -13.58
CA ALA A 537 7.52 34.26 -12.92
C ALA A 537 7.57 34.05 -11.40
N PHE A 538 8.04 32.89 -10.93
CA PHE A 538 8.22 32.61 -9.50
C PHE A 538 9.34 33.46 -8.89
N ARG A 539 10.53 33.49 -9.49
CA ARG A 539 11.68 34.29 -9.00
C ARG A 539 11.39 35.78 -8.90
N SER A 540 10.49 36.29 -9.73
CA SER A 540 10.07 37.70 -9.66
C SER A 540 9.00 37.97 -8.58
N GLY A 541 8.56 36.94 -7.86
CA GLY A 541 7.45 36.99 -6.91
C GLY A 541 6.09 37.19 -7.56
N THR A 542 6.01 37.28 -8.89
CA THR A 542 4.77 37.68 -9.59
C THR A 542 3.69 36.62 -9.59
N CYS A 543 4.04 35.34 -9.43
CA CYS A 543 3.11 34.23 -9.29
C CYS A 543 3.24 33.48 -7.95
N ALA A 544 3.80 34.11 -6.92
CA ALA A 544 3.88 33.54 -5.57
C ALA A 544 2.51 33.16 -4.98
N VAL A 545 1.42 33.75 -5.49
CA VAL A 545 0.04 33.44 -5.05
C VAL A 545 -0.38 32.01 -5.38
N ASP A 546 0.13 31.42 -6.47
CA ASP A 546 -0.26 30.08 -6.91
C ASP A 546 0.27 29.00 -5.94
N TYR A 547 1.38 29.27 -5.24
CA TYR A 547 2.01 28.34 -4.26
C TYR A 547 1.60 28.57 -2.80
N ARG A 548 0.64 29.46 -2.54
CA ARG A 548 0.24 29.77 -1.14
C ARG A 548 -0.31 28.56 -0.37
N GLY A 549 -0.75 27.52 -1.08
CA GLY A 549 -1.21 26.27 -0.48
C GLY A 549 -0.12 25.23 -0.27
N CYS A 550 1.12 25.49 -0.71
CA CYS A 550 2.24 24.54 -0.63
C CYS A 550 3.31 25.10 0.31
N SER A 551 3.01 25.12 1.62
CA SER A 551 3.92 25.67 2.63
C SER A 551 5.28 24.97 2.58
N GLY A 552 6.39 25.70 2.77
CA GLY A 552 7.76 25.18 2.57
C GLY A 552 8.36 25.51 1.19
N ILE A 553 7.53 25.78 0.18
CA ILE A 553 8.03 26.37 -1.07
C ILE A 553 8.17 27.89 -0.88
N ASP A 554 9.36 28.37 -0.53
CA ASP A 554 9.63 29.82 -0.52
C ASP A 554 9.81 30.32 -1.97
N PRO A 555 8.94 31.22 -2.47
CA PRO A 555 9.21 31.97 -3.69
C PRO A 555 10.29 33.04 -3.42
N ASP A 556 11.47 32.65 -2.93
CA ASP A 556 12.44 33.60 -2.43
C ASP A 556 13.03 34.46 -3.57
N PRO A 557 12.86 35.80 -3.54
CA PRO A 557 13.54 36.71 -4.47
C PRO A 557 15.07 36.78 -4.26
N ARG A 558 15.64 36.17 -3.20
CA ARG A 558 17.08 36.24 -2.85
C ARG A 558 18.00 35.40 -3.74
N PHE A 559 17.49 34.57 -4.65
CA PHE A 559 18.30 33.86 -5.66
C PHE A 559 18.48 34.64 -6.99
N THR A 560 18.67 35.96 -6.91
CA THR A 560 19.33 36.72 -7.98
C THR A 560 20.79 36.27 -8.10
N LEU A 561 21.22 35.74 -9.27
CA LEU A 561 22.66 35.76 -9.59
C LEU A 561 23.08 37.24 -9.69
N PRO A 562 24.33 37.58 -9.35
CA PRO A 562 24.87 38.93 -9.56
C PRO A 562 24.68 39.43 -11.01
#